data_AF-A0A4Y6RAM4-F1
#
_entry.id   AF-A0A4Y6RAM4-F1
#
_cell.length_a   1.000
_cell.length_b   1.000
_cell.length_c   1.000
_cell.angle_alpha   90.00
_cell.angle_beta   90.00
_cell.angle_gamma   90.00
#
_symmetry.space_group_name_H-M   'P 1'
#
loop_
_entity.id
_entity.type
_entity.pdbx_description
1 polymer ?
#
loop_
_entity_poly.entity_id
_entity_poly.type
_entity_poly.pdbx_seq_one_letter_code
_entity_poly.pdbx_strand_id
1 'polypeptide(L)'
;MKRDDFLKQDDVRGFIDWLAAELPVKPFHLKMARSRFVPGGLDVQTTGLEAVLGHYMWSTRWTDAQGKAVVSGNWHETRASLAMLRGWLKDAIARQDEDQALAACLAILEWGGVRGAIVFLKRLHAQGRLVAYFTRLAPLMSLDSDASLDALDTDSVERFDAGLTKIHALFDDSGSPIYDSRVGAAMAMLYAQYRSQTGKKLAKKHWLAFPSGAARGKQIRNPKGIDSGFAGAPQFFGKAVSCQDWAQWQVRLGWILRAVLEQCDWFKADSADMAARCHAFEACLFMLGYDLRCFAATRVPEAVAVAAPVEEDEVPQFGWVPTGCSFEKVLPLYAQFRRGQEKDDLATFARWYTRTQGAAVKTANAYCFPYSAGEFDLFGSSEERLNEVLAGGKSGLYAAVGSAEPYVESAERERICLVDALLVGRTADMSAPVRTAWLLKKGYAGTKSAAGTLMTVGRQVGRHFGLLDKDNRPTAFYHEYFGDCMREL
;
A
#
# COMPACT_ATOMS: atom_id res chain seq x y z
N MET A 1 -4.56 -9.98 22.18
CA MET A 1 -3.23 -10.26 22.80
C MET A 1 -2.55 -8.95 23.23
N LYS A 2 -1.92 -8.89 24.41
CA LYS A 2 -1.18 -7.70 24.90
C LYS A 2 0.33 -7.77 24.55
N ARG A 3 1.05 -6.64 24.69
CA ARG A 3 2.49 -6.51 24.40
C ARG A 3 3.33 -7.59 25.09
N ASP A 4 3.21 -7.70 26.41
CA ASP A 4 4.04 -8.62 27.20
C ASP A 4 3.80 -10.08 26.82
N ASP A 5 2.56 -10.47 26.54
CA ASP A 5 2.22 -11.83 26.11
C ASP A 5 2.80 -12.13 24.72
N PHE A 6 2.80 -11.14 23.83
CA PHE A 6 3.40 -11.24 22.50
C PHE A 6 4.92 -11.38 22.57
N LEU A 7 5.59 -10.52 23.35
CA LEU A 7 7.05 -10.54 23.48
C LEU A 7 7.58 -11.78 24.23
N LYS A 8 6.76 -12.41 25.08
CA LYS A 8 7.11 -13.66 25.78
C LYS A 8 7.12 -14.90 24.87
N GLN A 9 6.52 -14.84 23.67
CA GLN A 9 6.52 -15.98 22.76
C GLN A 9 7.97 -16.32 22.35
N ASP A 10 8.37 -17.59 22.47
CA ASP A 10 9.76 -18.02 22.25
C ASP A 10 10.31 -17.62 20.87
N ASP A 11 9.47 -17.69 19.84
CA ASP A 11 9.84 -17.35 18.47
C ASP A 11 10.02 -15.84 18.29
N VAL A 12 9.20 -15.02 18.96
CA VAL A 12 9.29 -13.56 18.95
C VAL A 12 10.54 -13.12 19.68
N ARG A 13 10.77 -13.62 20.90
CA ARG A 13 11.97 -13.33 21.69
C ARG A 13 13.24 -13.74 20.94
N GLY A 14 13.28 -14.97 20.43
CA GLY A 14 14.43 -15.45 19.67
C GLY A 14 14.70 -14.66 18.40
N PHE A 15 13.67 -14.15 17.72
CA PHE A 15 13.83 -13.27 16.57
C PHE A 15 14.36 -11.88 16.96
N ILE A 16 13.87 -11.29 18.07
CA ILE A 16 14.38 -10.02 18.61
C ILE A 16 15.86 -10.12 18.94
N ASP A 17 16.26 -11.16 19.68
CA ASP A 17 17.66 -11.38 20.07
C ASP A 17 18.55 -11.58 18.83
N TRP A 18 18.05 -12.31 17.83
CA TRP A 18 18.74 -12.50 16.55
C TRP A 18 18.89 -11.18 15.77
N LEU A 19 17.85 -10.35 15.71
CA LEU A 19 17.93 -9.04 15.06
C LEU A 19 19.00 -8.16 15.72
N ALA A 20 19.01 -8.09 17.05
CA ALA A 20 19.98 -7.30 17.82
C ALA A 20 21.43 -7.76 17.57
N ALA A 21 21.66 -9.06 17.43
CA ALA A 21 22.99 -9.62 17.19
C ALA A 21 23.45 -9.49 15.71
N GLU A 22 22.57 -9.75 14.76
CA GLU A 22 22.95 -9.91 13.34
C GLU A 22 22.99 -8.58 12.59
N LEU A 23 22.01 -7.70 12.82
CA LEU A 23 21.85 -6.49 12.02
C LEU A 23 23.06 -5.54 12.06
N PRO A 24 23.83 -5.37 13.15
CA PRO A 24 25.00 -4.48 13.17
C PRO A 24 26.11 -4.89 12.20
N VAL A 25 26.28 -6.19 11.98
CA VAL A 25 27.38 -6.76 11.18
C VAL A 25 26.91 -7.25 9.82
N LYS A 26 25.61 -7.15 9.53
CA LYS A 26 25.02 -7.66 8.31
C LYS A 26 25.39 -6.79 7.10
N PRO A 27 25.97 -7.36 6.04
CA PRO A 27 26.20 -6.63 4.80
C PRO A 27 24.91 -6.50 4.00
N PHE A 28 24.78 -5.37 3.30
CA PHE A 28 23.67 -5.04 2.41
C PHE A 28 24.18 -4.40 1.13
N HIS A 29 23.58 -4.78 0.00
CA HIS A 29 23.80 -4.13 -1.30
C HIS A 29 22.58 -3.29 -1.69
N LEU A 30 22.59 -2.00 -1.35
CA LEU A 30 21.49 -1.11 -1.71
C LEU A 30 21.56 -0.78 -3.20
N LYS A 31 20.61 -1.30 -3.98
CA LYS A 31 20.50 -1.04 -5.42
C LYS A 31 19.12 -0.51 -5.81
N MET A 32 19.05 0.78 -6.11
CA MET A 32 17.83 1.48 -6.51
C MET A 32 18.00 2.10 -7.89
N ALA A 33 17.04 1.85 -8.77
CA ALA A 33 17.03 2.45 -10.09
C ALA A 33 16.79 3.97 -9.98
N ARG A 34 17.35 4.73 -10.92
CA ARG A 34 17.02 6.15 -11.08
C ARG A 34 15.51 6.30 -11.23
N SER A 35 14.93 7.20 -10.45
CA SER A 35 13.52 7.56 -10.54
C SER A 35 13.32 8.98 -10.01
N ARG A 36 12.09 9.50 -10.07
CA ARG A 36 11.74 10.75 -9.39
C ARG A 36 11.94 10.70 -7.87
N PHE A 37 11.83 9.50 -7.28
CA PHE A 37 12.01 9.28 -5.84
C PHE A 37 13.48 9.06 -5.47
N VAL A 38 14.29 8.55 -6.39
CA VAL A 38 15.73 8.33 -6.17
C VAL A 38 16.49 9.00 -7.30
N PRO A 39 16.64 10.34 -7.27
CA PRO A 39 17.35 11.08 -8.31
C PRO A 39 18.80 10.57 -8.41
N GLY A 40 19.21 10.15 -9.61
CA GLY A 40 20.54 9.56 -9.84
C GLY A 40 20.65 8.06 -9.56
N GLY A 41 19.68 7.45 -8.87
CA GLY A 41 19.76 6.05 -8.43
C GLY A 41 20.70 5.84 -7.24
N LEU A 42 20.82 4.59 -6.79
CA LEU A 42 21.70 4.19 -5.70
C LEU A 42 22.30 2.81 -6.02
N ASP A 43 23.62 2.64 -5.84
CA ASP A 43 24.31 1.35 -5.94
C ASP A 43 25.48 1.38 -4.94
N VAL A 44 25.26 0.88 -3.72
CA VAL A 44 26.26 0.94 -2.63
C VAL A 44 26.23 -0.32 -1.76
N GLN A 45 27.42 -0.78 -1.38
CA GLN A 45 27.61 -1.82 -0.37
C GLN A 45 27.79 -1.16 0.99
N THR A 46 27.09 -1.65 2.00
CA THR A 46 27.16 -1.10 3.34
C THR A 46 26.93 -2.19 4.38
N THR A 47 27.32 -1.94 5.63
CA THR A 47 27.20 -2.91 6.72
C THR A 47 26.53 -2.24 7.91
N GLY A 48 25.49 -2.89 8.45
CA GLY A 48 24.75 -2.35 9.59
C GLY A 48 23.64 -1.38 9.20
N LEU A 49 22.61 -1.29 10.05
CA LEU A 49 21.48 -0.41 9.79
C LEU A 49 21.80 1.07 9.87
N GLU A 50 22.74 1.49 10.74
CA GLU A 50 23.13 2.91 10.83
C GLU A 50 23.79 3.38 9.53
N ALA A 51 24.57 2.52 8.88
CA ALA A 51 25.17 2.83 7.59
C ALA A 51 24.13 2.79 6.45
N VAL A 52 23.11 1.92 6.53
CA VAL A 52 21.93 1.98 5.63
C VAL A 52 21.21 3.32 5.77
N LEU A 53 21.00 3.81 7.00
CA LEU A 53 20.35 5.09 7.27
C LEU A 53 21.13 6.26 6.67
N GLY A 54 22.47 6.22 6.76
CA GLY A 54 23.35 7.21 6.14
C GLY A 54 23.21 7.29 4.61
N HIS A 55 22.69 6.25 3.97
CA HIS A 55 22.37 6.21 2.54
C HIS A 55 20.88 6.38 2.23
N TYR A 56 20.05 6.74 3.20
CA TYR A 56 18.62 6.96 2.98
C TYR A 56 18.40 7.98 1.86
N MET A 57 17.65 7.58 0.84
CA MET A 57 17.32 8.44 -0.29
C MET A 57 15.90 8.13 -0.79
N TRP A 58 15.00 9.09 -0.58
CA TRP A 58 13.64 9.02 -1.09
C TRP A 58 13.02 10.42 -1.18
N SER A 59 13.08 11.02 -2.37
CA SER A 59 12.55 12.34 -2.69
C SER A 59 11.03 12.36 -2.68
N THR A 60 10.45 13.17 -1.80
CA THR A 60 9.01 13.45 -1.71
C THR A 60 8.77 14.94 -1.66
N ARG A 61 7.55 15.35 -2.04
CA ARG A 61 7.08 16.73 -1.99
C ARG A 61 5.68 16.75 -1.38
N TRP A 62 5.39 17.75 -0.57
CA TRP A 62 4.09 17.98 0.03
C TRP A 62 3.86 19.48 0.29
N THR A 63 2.63 19.85 0.62
CA THR A 63 2.24 21.24 0.89
C THR A 63 2.00 21.46 2.38
N ASP A 64 2.69 22.43 2.98
CA ASP A 64 2.54 22.76 4.40
C ASP A 64 1.25 23.55 4.72
N ALA A 65 1.03 23.80 6.01
CA ALA A 65 -0.15 24.51 6.51
C ALA A 65 -0.29 25.94 5.97
N GLN A 66 0.80 26.52 5.42
CA GLN A 66 0.82 27.84 4.81
C GLN A 66 0.70 27.78 3.28
N GLY A 67 0.49 26.59 2.71
CA GLY A 67 0.40 26.41 1.25
C GLY A 67 1.75 26.36 0.55
N LYS A 68 2.87 26.26 1.29
CA LYS A 68 4.22 26.24 0.72
C LYS A 68 4.66 24.80 0.46
N ALA A 69 5.32 24.60 -0.68
CA ALA A 69 5.90 23.32 -1.03
C ALA A 69 7.13 23.01 -0.15
N VAL A 70 7.13 21.82 0.44
CA VAL A 70 8.24 21.23 1.19
C VAL A 70 8.74 20.00 0.43
N VAL A 71 10.06 19.84 0.37
CA VAL A 71 10.73 18.71 -0.29
C VAL A 71 11.65 18.03 0.72
N SER A 72 11.66 16.70 0.72
CA SER A 72 12.61 15.90 1.50
C SER A 72 13.20 14.80 0.62
N GLY A 73 14.52 14.65 0.61
CA GLY A 73 15.24 13.65 -0.19
C GLY A 73 16.19 12.75 0.60
N ASN A 74 16.73 13.22 1.73
CA ASN A 74 17.59 12.44 2.63
C ASN A 74 16.93 12.22 4.00
N TRP A 75 17.55 11.42 4.88
CA TRP A 75 16.97 11.10 6.20
C TRP A 75 16.72 12.34 7.06
N HIS A 76 17.65 13.30 7.08
CA HIS A 76 17.50 14.51 7.90
C HIS A 76 16.29 15.35 7.46
N GLU A 77 16.14 15.58 6.17
CA GLU A 77 15.00 16.30 5.59
C GLU A 77 13.68 15.53 5.75
N THR A 78 13.72 14.20 5.60
CA THR A 78 12.55 13.34 5.84
C THR A 78 12.10 13.46 7.28
N ARG A 79 13.02 13.36 8.25
CA ARG A 79 12.73 13.52 9.68
C ARG A 79 12.13 14.89 9.99
N ALA A 80 12.66 15.95 9.40
CA ALA A 80 12.11 17.31 9.54
C ALA A 80 10.68 17.40 8.99
N SER A 81 10.43 16.85 7.80
CA SER A 81 9.07 16.80 7.21
C SER A 81 8.09 16.02 8.08
N LEU A 82 8.51 14.85 8.58
CA LEU A 82 7.69 14.04 9.49
C LEU A 82 7.37 14.78 10.79
N ALA A 83 8.33 15.53 11.34
CA ALA A 83 8.10 16.35 12.53
C ALA A 83 7.08 17.46 12.30
N MET A 84 7.14 18.16 11.15
CA MET A 84 6.16 19.18 10.77
C MET A 84 4.75 18.60 10.60
N LEU A 85 4.63 17.49 9.85
CA LEU A 85 3.36 16.81 9.62
C LEU A 85 2.74 16.28 10.92
N ARG A 86 3.55 15.66 11.79
CA ARG A 86 3.17 15.21 13.14
C ARG A 86 2.64 16.38 13.97
N GLY A 87 3.39 17.47 14.04
CA GLY A 87 3.00 18.65 14.82
C GLY A 87 1.65 19.20 14.35
N TRP A 88 1.49 19.37 13.03
CA TRP A 88 0.25 19.86 12.44
C TRP A 88 -0.96 18.96 12.76
N LEU A 89 -0.84 17.65 12.54
CA LEU A 89 -1.92 16.71 12.80
C LEU A 89 -2.32 16.69 14.28
N LYS A 90 -1.33 16.64 15.18
CA LYS A 90 -1.58 16.60 16.63
C LYS A 90 -2.24 17.88 17.12
N ASP A 91 -1.76 19.04 16.66
CA ASP A 91 -2.34 20.33 17.02
C ASP A 91 -3.79 20.46 16.55
N ALA A 92 -4.08 20.00 15.32
CA ALA A 92 -5.43 20.02 14.77
C ALA A 92 -6.39 19.13 15.57
N ILE A 93 -5.99 17.89 15.88
CA ILE A 93 -6.80 16.97 16.69
C ILE A 93 -6.99 17.51 18.12
N ALA A 94 -5.95 18.06 18.74
CA ALA A 94 -6.03 18.64 20.08
C ALA A 94 -7.01 19.82 20.15
N ARG A 95 -7.12 20.61 19.07
CA ARG A 95 -8.06 21.73 18.94
C ARG A 95 -9.46 21.32 18.48
N GLN A 96 -9.70 20.03 18.21
CA GLN A 96 -10.93 19.53 17.62
C GLN A 96 -11.27 20.20 16.26
N ASP A 97 -10.23 20.57 15.51
CA ASP A 97 -10.36 21.26 14.22
C ASP A 97 -10.41 20.22 13.08
N GLU A 98 -11.62 19.90 12.63
CA GLU A 98 -11.88 18.94 11.55
C GLU A 98 -11.21 19.36 10.23
N ASP A 99 -11.22 20.64 9.88
CA ASP A 99 -10.67 21.16 8.62
C ASP A 99 -9.14 21.02 8.61
N GLN A 100 -8.48 21.44 9.70
CA GLN A 100 -7.03 21.30 9.83
C GLN A 100 -6.61 19.84 9.97
N ALA A 101 -7.41 19.00 10.63
CA ALA A 101 -7.13 17.57 10.73
C ALA A 101 -7.19 16.92 9.34
N LEU A 102 -8.21 17.25 8.53
CA LEU A 102 -8.30 16.77 7.15
C LEU A 102 -7.10 17.28 6.33
N ALA A 103 -6.77 18.57 6.40
CA ALA A 103 -5.65 19.14 5.66
C ALA A 103 -4.33 18.45 6.01
N ALA A 104 -4.04 18.24 7.30
CA ALA A 104 -2.86 17.52 7.77
C ALA A 104 -2.85 16.06 7.28
N CYS A 105 -3.98 15.35 7.36
CA CYS A 105 -4.08 13.98 6.83
C CYS A 105 -3.80 13.93 5.33
N LEU A 106 -4.36 14.86 4.54
CA LEU A 106 -4.13 14.92 3.09
C LEU A 106 -2.66 15.26 2.77
N ALA A 107 -2.02 16.15 3.54
CA ALA A 107 -0.60 16.46 3.40
C ALA A 107 0.29 15.24 3.72
N ILE A 108 -0.07 14.42 4.70
CA ILE A 108 0.61 13.15 5.00
C ILE A 108 0.48 12.16 3.83
N LEU A 109 -0.71 12.07 3.23
CA LEU A 109 -0.93 11.22 2.06
C LEU A 109 -0.12 11.71 0.85
N GLU A 110 -0.06 13.03 0.64
CA GLU A 110 0.74 13.68 -0.40
C GLU A 110 2.23 13.36 -0.23
N TRP A 111 2.79 13.60 0.96
CA TRP A 111 4.17 13.25 1.32
C TRP A 111 4.46 11.76 1.08
N GLY A 112 3.51 10.90 1.48
CA GLY A 112 3.61 9.46 1.30
C GLY A 112 3.41 8.97 -0.13
N GLY A 113 3.02 9.85 -1.05
CA GLY A 113 2.68 9.50 -2.43
C GLY A 113 1.51 8.51 -2.53
N VAL A 114 0.54 8.54 -1.62
CA VAL A 114 -0.59 7.61 -1.56
C VAL A 114 -1.91 8.35 -1.65
N ARG A 115 -2.96 7.70 -2.16
CA ARG A 115 -4.26 8.35 -2.41
C ARG A 115 -5.48 7.53 -2.03
N GLY A 116 -5.35 6.25 -1.69
CA GLY A 116 -6.48 5.37 -1.37
C GLY A 116 -7.40 5.94 -0.30
N ALA A 117 -6.82 6.48 0.78
CA ALA A 117 -7.57 6.96 1.93
C ALA A 117 -8.28 8.32 1.76
N ILE A 118 -8.06 9.04 0.65
CA ILE A 118 -8.61 10.41 0.47
C ILE A 118 -10.13 10.44 0.62
N VAL A 119 -10.83 9.53 -0.06
CA VAL A 119 -12.31 9.47 -0.03
C VAL A 119 -12.81 9.15 1.38
N PHE A 120 -12.16 8.18 2.04
CA PHE A 120 -12.48 7.81 3.42
C PHE A 120 -12.33 8.99 4.38
N LEU A 121 -11.21 9.72 4.33
CA LEU A 121 -10.95 10.86 5.21
C LEU A 121 -11.95 12.00 4.96
N LYS A 122 -12.22 12.32 3.68
CA LYS A 122 -13.22 13.35 3.32
C LYS A 122 -14.63 12.96 3.77
N ARG A 123 -14.98 11.67 3.72
CA ARG A 123 -16.26 11.17 4.23
C ARG A 123 -16.37 11.34 5.75
N LEU A 124 -15.33 11.01 6.51
CA LEU A 124 -15.33 11.23 7.96
C LEU A 124 -15.43 12.72 8.32
N HIS A 125 -14.68 13.57 7.61
CA HIS A 125 -14.71 15.03 7.78
C HIS A 125 -16.11 15.60 7.50
N ALA A 126 -16.73 15.23 6.37
CA ALA A 126 -18.08 15.67 6.03
C ALA A 126 -19.15 15.22 7.06
N GLN A 127 -18.84 14.19 7.85
CA GLN A 127 -19.69 13.69 8.93
C GLN A 127 -19.33 14.28 10.31
N GLY A 128 -18.31 15.15 10.40
CA GLY A 128 -17.80 15.68 11.68
C GLY A 128 -17.24 14.59 12.60
N ARG A 129 -16.65 13.54 12.02
CA ARG A 129 -16.19 12.32 12.71
C ARG A 129 -14.68 12.09 12.59
N LEU A 130 -13.94 12.93 11.87
CA LEU A 130 -12.53 12.64 11.56
C LEU A 130 -11.67 12.69 12.82
N VAL A 131 -11.81 13.75 13.61
CA VAL A 131 -11.05 13.92 14.86
C VAL A 131 -11.43 12.81 15.83
N ALA A 132 -12.74 12.59 16.03
CA ALA A 132 -13.24 11.55 16.92
C ALA A 132 -12.75 10.15 16.55
N TYR A 133 -12.66 9.83 15.25
CA TYR A 133 -12.13 8.56 14.75
C TYR A 133 -10.67 8.36 15.18
N PHE A 134 -9.80 9.36 14.95
CA PHE A 134 -8.39 9.26 15.33
C PHE A 134 -8.19 9.25 16.84
N THR A 135 -8.92 10.08 17.59
CA THR A 135 -8.86 10.10 19.06
C THR A 135 -9.25 8.74 19.66
N ARG A 136 -10.28 8.09 19.12
CA ARG A 136 -10.71 6.75 19.59
C ARG A 136 -9.67 5.68 19.30
N LEU A 137 -9.02 5.73 18.14
CA LEU A 137 -8.11 4.68 17.68
C LEU A 137 -6.68 4.84 18.22
N ALA A 138 -6.26 6.07 18.54
CA ALA A 138 -4.93 6.38 19.10
C ALA A 138 -4.49 5.45 20.26
N PRO A 139 -5.27 5.28 21.35
CA PRO A 139 -4.85 4.43 22.47
C PRO A 139 -4.76 2.95 22.09
N LEU A 140 -5.39 2.50 21.01
CA LEU A 140 -5.30 1.11 20.53
C LEU A 140 -4.06 0.89 19.64
N MET A 141 -3.56 1.96 19.01
CA MET A 141 -2.39 1.94 18.13
C MET A 141 -1.08 2.24 18.88
N SER A 142 -1.15 2.83 20.07
CA SER A 142 0.02 3.19 20.86
C SER A 142 0.76 1.95 21.38
N LEU A 143 2.08 1.96 21.25
CA LEU A 143 2.97 0.88 21.69
C LEU A 143 3.12 0.80 23.21
N ASP A 144 2.84 1.91 23.92
CA ASP A 144 2.83 2.00 25.39
C ASP A 144 1.50 1.62 26.03
N SER A 145 0.48 1.32 25.21
CA SER A 145 -0.85 0.98 25.69
C SER A 145 -0.94 -0.45 26.22
N ASP A 146 -1.73 -0.62 27.29
CA ASP A 146 -2.15 -1.93 27.81
C ASP A 146 -3.32 -2.54 27.02
N ALA A 147 -3.76 -1.89 25.95
CA ALA A 147 -4.82 -2.39 25.08
C ALA A 147 -4.46 -3.74 24.46
N SER A 148 -5.46 -4.62 24.36
CA SER A 148 -5.33 -5.86 23.61
C SER A 148 -5.33 -5.57 22.12
N LEU A 149 -4.45 -6.22 21.35
CA LEU A 149 -4.52 -6.22 19.87
C LEU A 149 -5.90 -6.63 19.34
N ASP A 150 -6.65 -7.43 20.11
CA ASP A 150 -7.97 -7.91 19.69
C ASP A 150 -9.02 -6.78 19.70
N ALA A 151 -8.72 -5.64 20.33
CA ALA A 151 -9.55 -4.43 20.27
C ALA A 151 -9.39 -3.68 18.93
N LEU A 152 -8.38 -4.01 18.12
CA LEU A 152 -8.28 -3.58 16.72
C LEU A 152 -9.08 -4.56 15.86
N ASP A 153 -10.40 -4.36 15.84
CA ASP A 153 -11.41 -5.22 15.21
C ASP A 153 -12.29 -4.43 14.21
N THR A 154 -13.34 -5.05 13.71
CA THR A 154 -14.23 -4.43 12.71
C THR A 154 -15.05 -3.27 13.25
N ASP A 155 -15.15 -3.12 14.56
CA ASP A 155 -15.91 -2.06 15.21
C ASP A 155 -15.02 -0.84 15.47
N SER A 156 -13.73 -1.04 15.74
CA SER A 156 -12.77 0.05 15.95
C SER A 156 -12.09 0.54 14.68
N VAL A 157 -11.75 -0.36 13.74
CA VAL A 157 -11.02 -0.08 12.51
C VAL A 157 -11.96 -0.08 11.30
N GLU A 158 -12.39 1.11 10.87
CA GLU A 158 -13.28 1.27 9.70
C GLU A 158 -12.52 1.10 8.37
N ARG A 159 -11.24 1.52 8.33
CA ARG A 159 -10.33 1.35 7.19
C ARG A 159 -8.89 1.33 7.69
N PHE A 160 -8.05 0.51 7.04
CA PHE A 160 -6.60 0.55 7.25
C PHE A 160 -5.86 0.16 5.97
N ASP A 161 -4.91 1.00 5.58
CA ASP A 161 -4.07 0.83 4.39
C ASP A 161 -2.75 1.57 4.60
N ALA A 162 -1.88 1.56 3.58
CA ALA A 162 -0.58 2.20 3.63
C ALA A 162 -0.64 3.72 3.91
N GLY A 163 -1.77 4.39 3.63
CA GLY A 163 -2.01 5.79 3.98
C GLY A 163 -2.38 5.94 5.45
N LEU A 164 -3.34 5.16 5.95
CA LEU A 164 -3.72 5.20 7.36
C LEU A 164 -2.56 4.83 8.28
N THR A 165 -1.71 3.89 7.86
CA THR A 165 -0.48 3.56 8.58
C THR A 165 0.40 4.78 8.81
N LYS A 166 0.58 5.64 7.80
CA LYS A 166 1.37 6.89 7.91
C LYS A 166 0.75 7.86 8.90
N ILE A 167 -0.57 8.05 8.80
CA ILE A 167 -1.30 8.98 9.66
C ILE A 167 -1.22 8.51 11.11
N HIS A 168 -1.46 7.23 11.39
CA HIS A 168 -1.36 6.68 12.74
C HIS A 168 0.07 6.70 13.29
N ALA A 169 1.08 6.38 12.47
CA ALA A 169 2.48 6.46 12.90
C ALA A 169 2.90 7.88 13.27
N LEU A 170 2.41 8.89 12.53
CA LEU A 170 2.70 10.30 12.83
C LEU A 170 1.86 10.86 13.98
N PHE A 171 0.69 10.28 14.24
CA PHE A 171 -0.12 10.68 15.39
C PHE A 171 0.35 10.05 16.70
N ASP A 172 0.93 8.85 16.65
CA ASP A 172 1.42 8.12 17.81
C ASP A 172 2.78 8.62 18.32
N ASP A 173 2.90 8.86 19.62
CA ASP A 173 4.14 9.34 20.27
C ASP A 173 5.08 8.21 20.73
N SER A 174 4.63 6.96 20.71
CA SER A 174 5.39 5.83 21.25
C SER A 174 6.39 5.21 20.26
N GLY A 175 6.38 5.69 19.00
CA GLY A 175 7.26 5.22 17.93
C GLY A 175 6.65 4.14 17.03
N SER A 176 5.32 4.12 16.86
CA SER A 176 4.66 3.23 15.90
C SER A 176 5.24 3.40 14.49
N PRO A 177 5.57 2.31 13.79
CA PRO A 177 6.19 2.40 12.47
C PRO A 177 5.17 2.70 11.36
N ILE A 178 5.64 3.36 10.29
CA ILE A 178 4.99 3.37 8.97
C ILE A 178 5.15 1.99 8.33
N TYR A 179 4.28 1.06 8.71
CA TYR A 179 4.19 -0.28 8.15
C TYR A 179 3.62 -0.35 6.71
N ASP A 180 4.45 0.02 5.73
CA ASP A 180 4.14 -0.11 4.31
C ASP A 180 4.65 -1.44 3.69
N SER A 181 4.37 -1.62 2.39
CA SER A 181 4.79 -2.83 1.65
C SER A 181 6.29 -3.10 1.62
N ARG A 182 7.16 -2.08 1.74
CA ARG A 182 8.62 -2.24 1.75
C ARG A 182 9.08 -2.66 3.14
N VAL A 183 8.61 -1.96 4.18
CA VAL A 183 8.91 -2.31 5.57
C VAL A 183 8.48 -3.76 5.86
N GLY A 184 7.28 -4.15 5.42
CA GLY A 184 6.81 -5.54 5.48
C GLY A 184 7.69 -6.54 4.74
N ALA A 185 8.14 -6.21 3.52
CA ALA A 185 9.03 -7.08 2.75
C ALA A 185 10.38 -7.31 3.45
N ALA A 186 11.01 -6.26 3.96
CA ALA A 186 12.29 -6.35 4.66
C ALA A 186 12.17 -7.23 5.92
N MET A 187 11.13 -7.01 6.73
CA MET A 187 10.89 -7.81 7.94
C MET A 187 10.56 -9.27 7.62
N ALA A 188 9.78 -9.54 6.56
CA ALA A 188 9.53 -10.91 6.11
C ALA A 188 10.83 -11.62 5.69
N MET A 189 11.73 -10.91 5.01
CA MET A 189 13.02 -11.45 4.59
C MET A 189 13.95 -11.74 5.78
N LEU A 190 14.06 -10.80 6.72
CA LEU A 190 14.83 -10.98 7.96
C LEU A 190 14.33 -12.18 8.74
N TYR A 191 13.00 -12.33 8.88
CA TYR A 191 12.41 -13.48 9.55
C TYR A 191 12.69 -14.79 8.79
N ALA A 192 12.61 -14.80 7.45
CA ALA A 192 12.96 -15.97 6.66
C ALA A 192 14.42 -16.41 6.88
N GLN A 193 15.37 -15.46 6.95
CA GLN A 193 16.77 -15.75 7.26
C GLN A 193 16.97 -16.30 8.67
N TYR A 194 16.34 -15.69 9.69
CA TYR A 194 16.34 -16.21 11.07
C TYR A 194 15.88 -17.67 11.14
N ARG A 195 14.79 -18.00 10.46
CA ARG A 195 14.24 -19.37 10.43
C ARG A 195 15.13 -20.36 9.71
N SER A 196 15.77 -19.93 8.63
CA SER A 196 16.75 -20.74 7.90
C SER A 196 17.96 -21.09 8.76
N GLN A 197 18.51 -20.11 9.49
CA GLN A 197 19.70 -20.31 10.33
C GLN A 197 19.42 -21.15 11.58
N THR A 198 18.22 -21.01 12.18
CA THR A 198 17.87 -21.77 13.39
C THR A 198 17.41 -23.20 13.11
N GLY A 199 17.25 -23.60 11.84
CA GLY A 199 16.83 -24.96 11.45
C GLY A 199 15.41 -25.35 11.87
N LYS A 200 14.63 -24.42 12.44
CA LYS A 200 13.27 -24.68 12.93
C LYS A 200 12.26 -24.45 11.80
N LYS A 201 11.40 -25.45 11.50
CA LYS A 201 10.23 -25.29 10.61
C LYS A 201 9.28 -24.21 11.12
N LEU A 202 8.72 -23.35 10.25
CA LEU A 202 7.85 -22.22 10.61
C LEU A 202 6.94 -22.54 11.81
N ALA A 203 6.90 -21.63 12.78
CA ALA A 203 5.92 -21.74 13.87
C ALA A 203 4.51 -21.89 13.29
N LYS A 204 3.73 -22.82 13.84
CA LYS A 204 2.33 -23.05 13.45
C LYS A 204 1.45 -21.81 13.68
N LYS A 205 1.89 -20.86 14.53
CA LYS A 205 1.21 -19.60 14.80
C LYS A 205 1.87 -18.47 14.03
N HIS A 206 1.06 -17.69 13.33
CA HIS A 206 1.48 -16.66 12.38
C HIS A 206 1.96 -15.34 13.04
N TRP A 207 2.60 -15.36 14.21
CA TRP A 207 3.00 -14.14 14.95
C TRP A 207 4.02 -13.27 14.21
N LEU A 208 4.77 -13.86 13.28
CA LEU A 208 5.85 -13.23 12.51
C LEU A 208 5.65 -13.39 10.99
N ALA A 209 4.41 -13.62 10.54
CA ALA A 209 4.05 -13.70 9.12
C ALA A 209 3.86 -12.31 8.50
N PHE A 210 4.88 -11.45 8.60
CA PHE A 210 4.88 -10.05 8.16
C PHE A 210 4.30 -9.90 6.74
N PRO A 211 3.12 -9.30 6.57
CA PRO A 211 2.58 -9.08 5.25
C PRO A 211 3.41 -8.07 4.45
N SER A 212 3.46 -8.27 3.14
CA SER A 212 4.08 -7.34 2.20
C SER A 212 3.16 -7.10 1.02
N GLY A 213 3.54 -6.18 0.13
CA GLY A 213 2.87 -6.03 -1.16
C GLY A 213 3.75 -6.62 -2.26
N ALA A 214 3.17 -6.75 -3.46
CA ALA A 214 3.92 -7.15 -4.65
C ALA A 214 5.15 -6.25 -4.89
N ALA A 215 6.00 -6.60 -5.83
CA ALA A 215 7.08 -5.72 -6.30
C ALA A 215 6.62 -4.75 -7.40
N ARG A 216 7.36 -3.67 -7.66
CA ARG A 216 7.20 -2.89 -8.90
C ARG A 216 8.23 -3.36 -9.92
N GLY A 217 7.81 -3.54 -11.17
CA GLY A 217 8.69 -4.00 -12.24
C GLY A 217 9.46 -5.28 -11.87
N LYS A 218 10.78 -5.25 -12.02
CA LYS A 218 11.67 -6.40 -11.75
C LYS A 218 12.16 -6.52 -10.30
N GLN A 219 11.62 -5.74 -9.37
CA GLN A 219 11.99 -5.83 -7.95
C GLN A 219 11.52 -7.18 -7.37
N ILE A 220 12.11 -7.60 -6.25
CA ILE A 220 11.63 -8.76 -5.48
C ILE A 220 11.24 -8.27 -4.09
N ARG A 221 9.99 -8.51 -3.66
CA ARG A 221 9.44 -8.11 -2.34
C ARG A 221 8.79 -9.24 -1.56
N ASN A 222 8.98 -10.47 -2.04
CA ASN A 222 8.53 -11.68 -1.37
C ASN A 222 9.77 -12.57 -1.15
N PRO A 223 10.07 -13.01 0.08
CA PRO A 223 11.23 -13.87 0.36
C PRO A 223 11.29 -15.14 -0.49
N LYS A 224 10.12 -15.74 -0.80
CA LYS A 224 10.04 -16.92 -1.69
C LYS A 224 10.61 -16.67 -3.10
N GLY A 225 10.65 -15.42 -3.54
CA GLY A 225 11.28 -15.03 -4.81
C GLY A 225 12.81 -14.91 -4.74
N ILE A 226 13.40 -14.92 -3.55
CA ILE A 226 14.86 -14.95 -3.35
C ILE A 226 15.34 -16.40 -3.22
N ASP A 227 14.66 -17.20 -2.41
CA ASP A 227 14.95 -18.62 -2.20
C ASP A 227 13.63 -19.38 -2.09
N SER A 228 13.47 -20.44 -2.89
CA SER A 228 12.26 -21.27 -2.91
C SER A 228 12.02 -22.02 -1.60
N GLY A 229 13.06 -22.17 -0.76
CA GLY A 229 12.98 -22.70 0.60
C GLY A 229 12.38 -21.71 1.61
N PHE A 230 12.28 -20.43 1.28
CA PHE A 230 11.63 -19.44 2.15
C PHE A 230 10.11 -19.46 2.01
N ALA A 231 9.42 -19.25 3.14
CA ALA A 231 7.98 -19.05 3.11
C ALA A 231 7.62 -17.71 2.46
N GLY A 232 6.50 -17.72 1.72
CA GLY A 232 5.97 -16.51 1.12
C GLY A 232 5.36 -15.58 2.16
N ALA A 233 5.59 -14.27 2.00
CA ALA A 233 4.90 -13.25 2.80
C ALA A 233 3.42 -13.16 2.40
N PRO A 234 2.47 -13.07 3.36
CA PRO A 234 1.09 -12.72 3.07
C PRO A 234 1.02 -11.41 2.27
N GLN A 235 0.05 -11.29 1.36
CA GLN A 235 -0.05 -10.12 0.48
C GLN A 235 -1.12 -9.14 0.98
N PHE A 236 -0.74 -7.86 1.12
CA PHE A 236 -1.69 -6.76 1.29
C PHE A 236 -2.69 -6.70 0.14
N PHE A 237 -3.87 -6.15 0.41
CA PHE A 237 -4.98 -6.00 -0.54
C PHE A 237 -5.58 -7.32 -1.07
N GLY A 238 -5.05 -8.47 -0.64
CA GLY A 238 -5.66 -9.78 -0.83
C GLY A 238 -6.61 -10.15 0.31
N LYS A 239 -7.37 -11.25 0.15
CA LYS A 239 -8.22 -11.82 1.21
C LYS A 239 -7.46 -12.24 2.48
N ALA A 240 -6.13 -12.30 2.41
CA ALA A 240 -5.26 -12.79 3.47
C ALA A 240 -5.03 -11.77 4.59
N VAL A 241 -5.27 -10.47 4.34
CA VAL A 241 -5.00 -9.40 5.31
C VAL A 241 -6.18 -8.44 5.32
N SER A 242 -6.98 -8.48 6.39
CA SER A 242 -8.04 -7.50 6.63
C SER A 242 -7.46 -6.15 7.06
N CYS A 243 -8.30 -5.11 7.12
CA CYS A 243 -7.89 -3.80 7.65
C CYS A 243 -7.41 -3.91 9.10
N GLN A 244 -8.13 -4.70 9.90
CA GLN A 244 -7.85 -4.97 11.30
C GLN A 244 -6.49 -5.67 11.46
N ASP A 245 -6.25 -6.70 10.64
CA ASP A 245 -4.97 -7.40 10.64
C ASP A 245 -3.82 -6.45 10.32
N TRP A 246 -3.99 -5.56 9.33
CA TRP A 246 -2.95 -4.58 8.99
C TRP A 246 -2.66 -3.64 10.16
N ALA A 247 -3.69 -3.12 10.83
CA ALA A 247 -3.52 -2.29 12.04
C ALA A 247 -2.77 -3.04 13.15
N GLN A 248 -3.16 -4.29 13.42
CA GLN A 248 -2.48 -5.13 14.40
C GLN A 248 -1.03 -5.40 14.02
N TRP A 249 -0.72 -5.58 12.73
CA TRP A 249 0.65 -5.79 12.28
C TRP A 249 1.54 -4.57 12.48
N GLN A 250 1.01 -3.36 12.30
CA GLN A 250 1.73 -2.13 12.61
C GLN A 250 2.14 -2.08 14.08
N VAL A 251 1.21 -2.40 15.00
CA VAL A 251 1.48 -2.44 16.45
C VAL A 251 2.49 -3.54 16.80
N ARG A 252 2.30 -4.77 16.28
CA ARG A 252 3.24 -5.89 16.49
C ARG A 252 4.65 -5.54 16.03
N LEU A 253 4.79 -4.93 14.85
CA LEU A 253 6.08 -4.51 14.36
C LEU A 253 6.69 -3.46 15.28
N GLY A 254 5.93 -2.44 15.69
CA GLY A 254 6.41 -1.42 16.62
C GLY A 254 6.94 -2.01 17.93
N TRP A 255 6.24 -3.00 18.50
CA TRP A 255 6.72 -3.73 19.68
C TRP A 255 8.04 -4.44 19.44
N ILE A 256 8.24 -5.07 18.28
CA ILE A 256 9.51 -5.73 17.93
C ILE A 256 10.63 -4.71 17.80
N LEU A 257 10.44 -3.63 17.03
CA LEU A 257 11.48 -2.62 16.80
C LEU A 257 11.93 -2.00 18.12
N ARG A 258 10.97 -1.63 18.97
CA ARG A 258 11.26 -1.08 20.29
C ARG A 258 11.97 -2.07 21.19
N ALA A 259 11.54 -3.34 21.23
CA ALA A 259 12.20 -4.37 22.03
C ALA A 259 13.65 -4.61 21.59
N VAL A 260 13.97 -4.53 20.30
CA VAL A 260 15.36 -4.57 19.82
C VAL A 260 16.14 -3.34 20.30
N LEU A 261 15.57 -2.14 20.15
CA LEU A 261 16.20 -0.87 20.53
C LEU A 261 16.35 -0.67 22.05
N GLU A 262 15.57 -1.39 22.86
CA GLU A 262 15.72 -1.48 24.32
C GLU A 262 16.97 -2.30 24.71
N GLN A 263 17.48 -3.16 23.82
CA GLN A 263 18.66 -4.00 24.05
C GLN A 263 19.98 -3.40 23.50
N CYS A 264 19.92 -2.30 22.75
CA CYS A 264 21.09 -1.74 22.07
C CYS A 264 21.07 -0.19 22.00
N ASP A 265 22.17 0.38 21.53
CA ASP A 265 22.38 1.83 21.44
C ASP A 265 22.18 2.41 20.04
N TRP A 266 21.60 1.65 19.10
CA TRP A 266 21.47 2.10 17.71
C TRP A 266 20.71 3.42 17.61
N PHE A 267 21.16 4.27 16.69
CA PHE A 267 20.59 5.57 16.35
C PHE A 267 20.65 6.61 17.48
N LYS A 268 21.28 6.30 18.64
CA LYS A 268 21.41 7.26 19.75
C LYS A 268 22.25 8.50 19.41
N ALA A 269 23.17 8.38 18.44
CA ALA A 269 23.96 9.51 17.96
C ALA A 269 23.08 10.61 17.32
N ASP A 270 21.97 10.23 16.68
CA ASP A 270 21.05 11.14 16.00
C ASP A 270 19.89 11.62 16.90
N SER A 271 19.46 10.77 17.85
CA SER A 271 18.46 11.10 18.87
C SER A 271 18.44 10.08 20.01
N ALA A 272 18.40 10.54 21.25
CA ALA A 272 18.19 9.68 22.42
C ALA A 272 16.72 9.22 22.59
N ASP A 273 15.78 9.87 21.92
CA ASP A 273 14.35 9.58 22.00
C ASP A 273 13.99 8.24 21.35
N MET A 274 13.24 7.39 22.05
CA MET A 274 12.90 6.04 21.58
C MET A 274 12.04 6.08 20.31
N ALA A 275 11.07 6.99 20.21
CA ALA A 275 10.22 7.09 19.03
C ALA A 275 11.02 7.50 17.78
N ALA A 276 11.94 8.45 17.92
CA ALA A 276 12.86 8.84 16.86
C ALA A 276 13.76 7.66 16.41
N ARG A 277 14.25 6.84 17.36
CA ARG A 277 15.05 5.64 17.06
C ARG A 277 14.22 4.57 16.35
N CYS A 278 12.95 4.38 16.72
CA CYS A 278 12.03 3.49 16.02
C CYS A 278 11.82 3.91 14.56
N HIS A 279 11.61 5.21 14.30
CA HIS A 279 11.47 5.72 12.93
C HIS A 279 12.76 5.63 12.12
N ALA A 280 13.94 5.76 12.75
CA ALA A 280 15.22 5.52 12.08
C ALA A 280 15.35 4.04 11.65
N PHE A 281 15.00 3.11 12.53
CA PHE A 281 14.97 1.67 12.19
C PHE A 281 13.99 1.41 11.04
N GLU A 282 12.76 1.90 11.14
CA GLU A 282 11.75 1.81 10.08
C GLU A 282 12.26 2.36 8.74
N ALA A 283 12.95 3.51 8.74
CA ALA A 283 13.54 4.09 7.53
C ALA A 283 14.58 3.17 6.88
N CYS A 284 15.38 2.46 7.67
CA CYS A 284 16.29 1.43 7.15
C CYS A 284 15.52 0.27 6.51
N LEU A 285 14.47 -0.23 7.18
CA LEU A 285 13.62 -1.30 6.64
C LEU A 285 12.94 -0.89 5.34
N PHE A 286 12.54 0.37 5.21
CA PHE A 286 11.99 0.93 3.99
C PHE A 286 13.00 0.93 2.83
N MET A 287 14.26 1.28 3.09
CA MET A 287 15.33 1.22 2.08
C MET A 287 15.62 -0.23 1.66
N LEU A 288 15.78 -1.14 2.63
CA LEU A 288 16.04 -2.57 2.39
C LEU A 288 14.87 -3.27 1.70
N GLY A 289 13.63 -2.84 1.99
CA GLY A 289 12.41 -3.39 1.42
C GLY A 289 12.13 -2.99 -0.03
N TYR A 290 12.94 -2.09 -0.60
CA TYR A 290 12.82 -1.72 -2.01
C TYR A 290 12.99 -2.94 -2.93
N ASP A 291 14.03 -3.74 -2.67
CA ASP A 291 14.36 -4.95 -3.40
C ASP A 291 15.15 -5.93 -2.50
N LEU A 292 14.57 -7.09 -2.22
CA LEU A 292 15.12 -8.07 -1.28
C LEU A 292 16.45 -8.69 -1.73
N ARG A 293 16.87 -8.47 -2.98
CA ARG A 293 18.22 -8.85 -3.42
C ARG A 293 19.32 -8.09 -2.67
N CYS A 294 19.01 -6.98 -1.99
CA CYS A 294 19.97 -6.30 -1.14
C CYS A 294 20.46 -7.15 0.05
N PHE A 295 19.70 -8.18 0.43
CA PHE A 295 20.06 -9.13 1.49
C PHE A 295 20.96 -10.27 1.02
N ALA A 296 21.09 -10.46 -0.30
CA ALA A 296 21.99 -11.46 -0.84
C ALA A 296 23.41 -10.92 -0.71
N ALA A 297 24.23 -11.55 0.14
CA ALA A 297 25.67 -11.36 0.09
C ALA A 297 26.11 -11.56 -1.37
N THR A 298 27.05 -10.75 -1.85
CA THR A 298 27.72 -10.87 -3.15
C THR A 298 28.45 -12.21 -3.26
N ARG A 299 27.71 -13.31 -3.33
CA ARG A 299 28.11 -14.47 -4.11
C ARG A 299 27.69 -14.13 -5.52
N VAL A 300 28.64 -13.73 -6.35
CA VAL A 300 28.53 -13.94 -7.79
C VAL A 300 28.76 -15.44 -7.98
N PRO A 301 27.75 -16.26 -8.32
CA PRO A 301 28.05 -17.53 -8.96
C PRO A 301 28.36 -17.22 -10.42
N GLU A 302 29.47 -17.74 -10.92
CA GLU A 302 29.75 -17.82 -12.34
C GLU A 302 28.53 -18.35 -13.10
N ALA A 303 28.36 -17.83 -14.31
CA ALA A 303 27.33 -18.22 -15.24
C ALA A 303 27.27 -19.75 -15.40
N VAL A 304 26.21 -20.36 -14.89
CA VAL A 304 25.80 -21.69 -15.36
C VAL A 304 24.71 -21.46 -16.41
N ALA A 305 25.13 -21.49 -17.66
CA ALA A 305 24.23 -21.78 -18.76
C ALA A 305 23.72 -23.21 -18.59
N VAL A 306 22.39 -23.41 -18.63
CA VAL A 306 21.74 -24.42 -19.48
C VAL A 306 20.25 -24.05 -19.57
N ALA A 307 19.75 -23.98 -20.79
CA ALA A 307 18.33 -23.92 -21.12
C ALA A 307 17.71 -25.33 -21.14
N ALA A 308 16.46 -25.43 -20.70
CA ALA A 308 15.50 -26.44 -21.14
C ALA A 308 14.09 -25.84 -20.98
N PRO A 309 13.10 -26.26 -21.80
CA PRO A 309 11.89 -25.48 -22.04
C PRO A 309 11.03 -25.41 -20.78
N VAL A 310 10.67 -24.18 -20.42
CA VAL A 310 9.69 -23.91 -19.37
C VAL A 310 8.35 -24.41 -19.88
N GLU A 311 7.82 -25.46 -19.26
CA GLU A 311 6.41 -25.83 -19.38
C GLU A 311 5.55 -24.61 -19.05
N GLU A 312 4.48 -24.41 -19.82
CA GLU A 312 3.47 -23.41 -19.54
C GLU A 312 2.92 -23.63 -18.12
N ASP A 313 3.42 -22.91 -17.11
CA ASP A 313 2.60 -22.46 -15.99
C ASP A 313 3.31 -21.43 -15.08
N GLU A 314 2.52 -20.44 -14.69
CA GLU A 314 2.78 -19.35 -13.74
C GLU A 314 3.83 -18.30 -14.15
N VAL A 315 3.50 -17.53 -15.21
CA VAL A 315 3.96 -16.13 -15.31
C VAL A 315 3.59 -15.43 -13.99
N PRO A 316 4.52 -14.74 -13.31
CA PRO A 316 4.21 -14.04 -12.06
C PRO A 316 3.02 -13.11 -12.27
N GLN A 317 1.89 -13.40 -11.63
CA GLN A 317 0.74 -12.51 -11.67
C GLN A 317 1.11 -11.22 -10.94
N PHE A 318 1.30 -10.14 -11.71
CA PHE A 318 1.17 -8.80 -11.16
C PHE A 318 -0.32 -8.61 -10.91
N GLY A 319 -0.72 -8.26 -9.68
CA GLY A 319 -2.12 -8.13 -9.24
C GLY A 319 -2.89 -6.97 -9.88
N TRP A 320 -2.76 -6.78 -11.19
CA TRP A 320 -3.22 -5.63 -11.97
C TRP A 320 -4.42 -5.99 -12.86
N VAL A 321 -4.89 -7.24 -12.78
CA VAL A 321 -6.08 -7.68 -13.50
C VAL A 321 -7.25 -7.60 -12.52
N PRO A 322 -8.29 -6.79 -12.82
CA PRO A 322 -9.44 -6.69 -11.93
C PRO A 322 -10.22 -7.99 -11.92
N THR A 323 -11.08 -8.16 -10.91
CA THR A 323 -12.15 -9.16 -11.05
C THR A 323 -13.07 -8.71 -12.16
N GLY A 324 -13.38 -9.58 -13.13
CA GLY A 324 -14.21 -9.22 -14.28
C GLY A 324 -15.53 -8.58 -13.85
N CYS A 325 -15.73 -7.31 -14.24
CA CYS A 325 -16.88 -6.53 -13.85
C CYS A 325 -17.49 -5.77 -15.04
N SER A 326 -18.76 -5.38 -14.89
CA SER A 326 -19.48 -4.61 -15.89
C SER A 326 -19.79 -3.20 -15.35
N PHE A 327 -18.75 -2.41 -15.13
CA PHE A 327 -18.81 -1.08 -14.48
C PHE A 327 -19.93 -0.19 -15.01
N GLU A 328 -20.00 0.03 -16.33
CA GLU A 328 -21.02 0.88 -16.99
C GLU A 328 -22.46 0.39 -16.71
N LYS A 329 -22.67 -0.92 -16.58
CA LYS A 329 -24.01 -1.50 -16.34
C LYS A 329 -24.39 -1.54 -14.87
N VAL A 330 -23.41 -1.78 -13.99
CA VAL A 330 -23.66 -2.03 -12.58
C VAL A 330 -23.77 -0.72 -11.80
N LEU A 331 -23.10 0.36 -12.24
CA LEU A 331 -23.10 1.63 -11.51
C LEU A 331 -24.51 2.24 -11.40
N PRO A 332 -25.36 2.27 -12.46
CA PRO A 332 -26.75 2.69 -12.33
C PRO A 332 -27.57 1.80 -11.38
N LEU A 333 -27.31 0.49 -11.36
CA LEU A 333 -27.99 -0.45 -10.47
C LEU A 333 -27.58 -0.24 -9.01
N TYR A 334 -26.32 0.09 -8.76
CA TYR A 334 -25.87 0.49 -7.43
C TYR A 334 -26.54 1.79 -6.98
N ALA A 335 -26.68 2.78 -7.86
CA ALA A 335 -27.43 4.00 -7.55
C ALA A 335 -28.91 3.71 -7.23
N GLN A 336 -29.53 2.74 -7.91
CA GLN A 336 -30.87 2.27 -7.57
C GLN A 336 -30.92 1.60 -6.18
N PHE A 337 -29.97 0.73 -5.87
CA PHE A 337 -29.84 0.09 -4.56
C PHE A 337 -29.72 1.13 -3.43
N ARG A 338 -28.94 2.19 -3.65
CA ARG A 338 -28.70 3.27 -2.67
C ARG A 338 -29.95 4.07 -2.30
N ARG A 339 -30.98 4.08 -3.15
CA ARG A 339 -32.29 4.69 -2.85
C ARG A 339 -33.17 3.81 -1.95
N GLY A 340 -32.77 2.56 -1.72
CA GLY A 340 -33.42 1.66 -0.76
C GLY A 340 -33.05 1.98 0.69
N GLN A 341 -33.68 1.26 1.62
CA GLN A 341 -33.39 1.36 3.07
C GLN A 341 -32.41 0.29 3.57
N GLU A 342 -31.85 -0.52 2.67
CA GLU A 342 -30.89 -1.55 3.04
C GLU A 342 -29.54 -0.93 3.42
N LYS A 343 -28.78 -1.64 4.27
CA LYS A 343 -27.46 -1.20 4.70
C LYS A 343 -26.52 -1.09 3.49
N ASP A 344 -25.85 0.04 3.37
CA ASP A 344 -24.95 0.32 2.26
C ASP A 344 -23.55 -0.30 2.47
N ASP A 345 -23.47 -1.61 2.23
CA ASP A 345 -22.21 -2.35 2.23
C ASP A 345 -22.13 -3.37 1.10
N LEU A 346 -20.90 -3.83 0.84
CA LEU A 346 -20.59 -4.76 -0.25
C LEU A 346 -21.42 -6.05 -0.17
N ALA A 347 -21.53 -6.63 1.03
CA ALA A 347 -22.22 -7.90 1.22
C ALA A 347 -23.72 -7.77 0.95
N THR A 348 -24.32 -6.67 1.39
CA THR A 348 -25.74 -6.37 1.20
C THR A 348 -26.04 -6.05 -0.26
N PHE A 349 -25.21 -5.23 -0.92
CA PHE A 349 -25.36 -4.96 -2.34
C PHE A 349 -25.22 -6.23 -3.19
N ALA A 350 -24.25 -7.11 -2.90
CA ALA A 350 -24.08 -8.36 -3.63
C ALA A 350 -25.32 -9.28 -3.49
N ARG A 351 -25.89 -9.40 -2.28
CA ARG A 351 -27.15 -10.15 -2.05
C ARG A 351 -28.33 -9.52 -2.78
N TRP A 352 -28.46 -8.19 -2.71
CA TRP A 352 -29.50 -7.45 -3.42
C TRP A 352 -29.40 -7.69 -4.93
N TYR A 353 -28.20 -7.62 -5.49
CA TYR A 353 -27.95 -7.81 -6.92
C TYR A 353 -28.28 -9.23 -7.37
N THR A 354 -27.91 -10.27 -6.60
CA THR A 354 -28.30 -11.66 -6.89
C THR A 354 -29.82 -11.81 -6.90
N ARG A 355 -30.52 -11.22 -5.93
CA ARG A 355 -31.99 -11.31 -5.83
C ARG A 355 -32.71 -10.56 -6.96
N THR A 356 -32.25 -9.37 -7.34
CA THR A 356 -32.95 -8.51 -8.31
C THR A 356 -32.55 -8.77 -9.76
N GLN A 357 -31.31 -9.17 -10.01
CA GLN A 357 -30.77 -9.39 -11.36
C GLN A 357 -30.63 -10.88 -11.73
N GLY A 358 -30.95 -11.79 -10.81
CA GLY A 358 -30.81 -13.24 -11.04
C GLY A 358 -29.37 -13.71 -11.26
N ALA A 359 -28.38 -12.92 -10.87
CA ALA A 359 -26.97 -13.22 -11.10
C ALA A 359 -26.43 -14.20 -10.04
N ALA A 360 -25.56 -15.11 -10.47
CA ALA A 360 -24.82 -15.97 -9.56
C ALA A 360 -24.04 -15.15 -8.51
N VAL A 361 -23.98 -15.64 -7.28
CA VAL A 361 -23.32 -14.95 -6.14
C VAL A 361 -21.87 -14.56 -6.47
N LYS A 362 -21.13 -15.43 -7.16
CA LYS A 362 -19.76 -15.15 -7.61
C LYS A 362 -19.69 -13.93 -8.53
N THR A 363 -20.65 -13.79 -9.44
CA THR A 363 -20.75 -12.64 -10.37
C THR A 363 -21.13 -11.37 -9.62
N ALA A 364 -22.09 -11.44 -8.70
CA ALA A 364 -22.49 -10.28 -7.89
C ALA A 364 -21.31 -9.75 -7.05
N ASN A 365 -20.55 -10.65 -6.41
CA ASN A 365 -19.34 -10.29 -5.67
C ASN A 365 -18.27 -9.67 -6.58
N ALA A 366 -18.06 -10.24 -7.78
CA ALA A 366 -17.11 -9.70 -8.75
C ALA A 366 -17.47 -8.27 -9.19
N TYR A 367 -18.76 -8.00 -9.36
CA TYR A 367 -19.25 -6.69 -9.79
C TYR A 367 -19.12 -5.61 -8.72
N CYS A 368 -18.89 -5.99 -7.46
CA CYS A 368 -18.60 -5.05 -6.37
C CYS A 368 -17.16 -4.53 -6.39
N PHE A 369 -16.26 -5.13 -7.18
CA PHE A 369 -14.84 -4.80 -7.19
C PHE A 369 -14.57 -3.30 -7.39
N PRO A 370 -15.13 -2.61 -8.40
CA PRO A 370 -14.89 -1.18 -8.61
C PRO A 370 -15.39 -0.28 -7.48
N TYR A 371 -16.34 -0.76 -6.66
CA TYR A 371 -16.95 0.04 -5.58
C TYR A 371 -16.23 -0.13 -4.24
N SER A 372 -15.31 -1.07 -4.17
CA SER A 372 -14.52 -1.36 -2.97
C SER A 372 -13.61 -0.19 -2.57
N ALA A 373 -13.16 -0.20 -1.32
CA ALA A 373 -12.29 0.83 -0.74
C ALA A 373 -10.94 0.98 -1.46
N GLY A 374 -10.46 -0.08 -2.13
CA GLY A 374 -9.24 -0.07 -2.94
C GLY A 374 -9.43 0.51 -4.34
N GLU A 375 -10.67 0.72 -4.80
CA GLU A 375 -11.00 1.26 -6.12
C GLU A 375 -11.63 2.66 -6.00
N PHE A 376 -12.95 2.80 -6.15
CA PHE A 376 -13.64 4.09 -6.09
C PHE A 376 -14.30 4.39 -4.74
N ASP A 377 -14.28 3.46 -3.76
CA ASP A 377 -14.84 3.63 -2.40
C ASP A 377 -16.24 4.29 -2.44
N LEU A 378 -17.18 3.64 -3.13
CA LEU A 378 -18.53 4.20 -3.34
C LEU A 378 -19.52 3.85 -2.22
N PHE A 379 -19.24 2.81 -1.43
CA PHE A 379 -20.04 2.47 -0.26
C PHE A 379 -19.95 3.57 0.81
N GLY A 380 -21.10 3.98 1.34
CA GLY A 380 -21.25 5.07 2.30
C GLY A 380 -21.05 6.47 1.70
N SER A 381 -21.01 6.61 0.37
CA SER A 381 -20.90 7.92 -0.29
C SER A 381 -22.19 8.75 -0.19
N SER A 382 -22.04 10.08 -0.17
CA SER A 382 -23.20 10.98 -0.23
C SER A 382 -23.92 10.83 -1.58
N GLU A 383 -25.22 11.18 -1.59
CA GLU A 383 -26.02 11.09 -2.81
C GLU A 383 -25.49 12.03 -3.91
N GLU A 384 -25.01 13.22 -3.53
CA GLU A 384 -24.40 14.19 -4.44
C GLU A 384 -23.17 13.61 -5.12
N ARG A 385 -22.23 13.05 -4.34
CA ARG A 385 -21.02 12.40 -4.88
C ARG A 385 -21.40 11.25 -5.81
N LEU A 386 -22.36 10.41 -5.40
CA LEU A 386 -22.78 9.28 -6.22
C LEU A 386 -23.38 9.74 -7.55
N ASN A 387 -24.19 10.79 -7.55
CA ASN A 387 -24.78 11.38 -8.75
C ASN A 387 -23.71 11.96 -9.69
N GLU A 388 -22.68 12.64 -9.14
CA GLU A 388 -21.54 13.11 -9.94
C GLU A 388 -20.76 11.95 -10.57
N VAL A 389 -20.48 10.90 -9.80
CA VAL A 389 -19.80 9.69 -10.32
C VAL A 389 -20.64 9.02 -11.40
N LEU A 390 -21.97 8.97 -11.22
CA LEU A 390 -22.90 8.39 -12.18
C LEU A 390 -22.99 9.19 -13.47
N ALA A 391 -22.90 10.53 -13.40
CA ALA A 391 -22.87 11.40 -14.57
C ALA A 391 -21.62 11.19 -15.43
N GLY A 392 -20.52 10.71 -14.83
CA GLY A 392 -19.28 10.41 -15.53
C GLY A 392 -18.50 11.65 -15.95
N GLY A 393 -17.64 11.49 -16.96
CA GLY A 393 -16.74 12.54 -17.45
C GLY A 393 -15.69 12.97 -16.42
N LYS A 394 -15.09 14.15 -16.67
CA LYS A 394 -13.99 14.71 -15.87
C LYS A 394 -14.39 14.99 -14.42
N SER A 395 -15.53 15.64 -14.19
CA SER A 395 -16.05 15.89 -12.85
C SER A 395 -16.38 14.58 -12.13
N GLY A 396 -17.03 13.64 -12.81
CA GLY A 396 -17.34 12.33 -12.24
C GLY A 396 -16.10 11.54 -11.84
N LEU A 397 -14.99 11.63 -12.61
CA LEU A 397 -13.72 11.00 -12.22
C LEU A 397 -13.16 11.64 -10.95
N TYR A 398 -13.13 12.97 -10.88
CA TYR A 398 -12.63 13.68 -9.71
C TYR A 398 -13.46 13.39 -8.46
N ALA A 399 -14.78 13.28 -8.59
CA ALA A 399 -15.66 12.82 -7.52
C ALA A 399 -15.35 11.36 -7.11
N ALA A 400 -15.15 10.47 -8.08
CA ALA A 400 -14.84 9.06 -7.84
C ALA A 400 -13.53 8.90 -7.09
N VAL A 401 -12.48 9.64 -7.46
CA VAL A 401 -11.15 9.55 -6.84
C VAL A 401 -10.94 10.48 -5.65
N GLY A 402 -11.88 11.41 -5.41
CA GLY A 402 -11.81 12.43 -4.37
C GLY A 402 -10.76 13.51 -4.58
N SER A 403 -10.19 13.65 -5.79
CA SER A 403 -9.09 14.58 -6.09
C SER A 403 -9.09 14.98 -7.56
N ALA A 404 -8.79 16.26 -7.84
CA ALA A 404 -8.59 16.78 -9.19
C ALA A 404 -7.18 16.54 -9.72
N GLU A 405 -6.26 16.11 -8.86
CA GLU A 405 -4.86 15.92 -9.22
C GLU A 405 -4.68 14.77 -10.22
N PRO A 406 -3.73 14.90 -11.18
CA PRO A 406 -3.40 13.85 -12.13
C PRO A 406 -3.08 12.52 -11.46
N TYR A 407 -3.23 11.42 -12.21
CA TYR A 407 -2.81 10.09 -11.79
C TYR A 407 -1.32 10.05 -11.43
N VAL A 408 -0.97 9.20 -10.48
CA VAL A 408 0.41 9.08 -9.96
C VAL A 408 0.83 7.62 -10.00
N GLU A 409 2.03 7.33 -10.50
CA GLU A 409 2.69 6.00 -10.56
C GLU A 409 3.00 5.37 -9.17
N SER A 410 2.26 5.74 -8.16
CA SER A 410 2.25 5.05 -6.87
C SER A 410 0.90 4.49 -6.51
N ALA A 411 -0.13 4.84 -7.29
CA ALA A 411 -1.47 4.42 -7.08
C ALA A 411 -1.76 3.04 -7.67
N GLU A 412 -0.92 2.40 -8.51
CA GLU A 412 -1.33 1.27 -9.39
C GLU A 412 -1.83 -0.01 -8.69
N ARG A 413 -1.71 -0.08 -7.37
CA ARG A 413 -2.22 -1.19 -6.55
C ARG A 413 -3.56 -0.92 -5.89
N GLU A 414 -3.98 0.33 -5.99
CA GLU A 414 -5.30 0.83 -5.73
C GLU A 414 -5.81 1.34 -7.10
N ARG A 415 -7.11 1.46 -7.32
CA ARG A 415 -7.64 2.01 -8.58
C ARG A 415 -7.17 1.22 -9.81
N ILE A 416 -7.13 -0.12 -9.72
CA ILE A 416 -6.78 -1.03 -10.82
C ILE A 416 -7.65 -0.73 -12.03
N CYS A 417 -8.93 -0.37 -11.83
CA CYS A 417 -9.82 0.05 -12.90
C CYS A 417 -9.29 1.25 -13.73
N LEU A 418 -8.56 2.18 -13.10
CA LEU A 418 -7.92 3.30 -13.81
C LEU A 418 -6.62 2.89 -14.50
N VAL A 419 -5.86 1.97 -13.90
CA VAL A 419 -4.68 1.36 -14.54
C VAL A 419 -5.09 0.66 -15.83
N ASP A 420 -6.22 -0.06 -15.81
CA ASP A 420 -6.76 -0.70 -17.00
C ASP A 420 -7.11 0.33 -18.08
N ALA A 421 -7.75 1.44 -17.72
CA ALA A 421 -8.09 2.51 -18.66
C ALA A 421 -6.82 3.15 -19.28
N LEU A 422 -5.77 3.34 -18.47
CA LEU A 422 -4.45 3.77 -18.92
C LEU A 422 -3.84 2.77 -19.92
N LEU A 423 -3.84 1.48 -19.60
CA LEU A 423 -3.28 0.45 -20.48
C LEU A 423 -4.06 0.32 -21.79
N VAL A 424 -5.38 0.47 -21.76
CA VAL A 424 -6.21 0.51 -22.98
C VAL A 424 -5.78 1.67 -23.89
N GLY A 425 -5.64 2.88 -23.33
CA GLY A 425 -5.22 4.04 -24.12
C GLY A 425 -3.80 3.92 -24.67
N ARG A 426 -2.83 3.42 -23.88
CA ARG A 426 -1.44 3.20 -24.32
C ARG A 426 -1.31 2.19 -25.46
N THR A 427 -2.26 1.27 -25.55
CA THR A 427 -2.24 0.16 -26.52
C THR A 427 -3.31 0.31 -27.60
N ALA A 428 -3.87 1.52 -27.75
CA ALA A 428 -4.96 1.82 -28.68
C ALA A 428 -4.56 1.58 -30.15
N ASP A 429 -3.32 1.90 -30.52
CA ASP A 429 -2.80 1.73 -31.88
C ASP A 429 -2.29 0.32 -32.19
N MET A 430 -2.29 -0.57 -31.20
CA MET A 430 -1.89 -1.96 -31.38
C MET A 430 -3.06 -2.82 -31.86
N SER A 431 -2.79 -3.73 -32.80
CA SER A 431 -3.75 -4.78 -33.15
C SER A 431 -4.02 -5.70 -31.95
N ALA A 432 -5.19 -6.32 -31.88
CA ALA A 432 -5.57 -7.14 -30.73
C ALA A 432 -4.57 -8.27 -30.40
N PRO A 433 -4.01 -9.01 -31.39
CA PRO A 433 -2.98 -10.02 -31.11
C PRO A 433 -1.70 -9.41 -30.53
N VAL A 434 -1.22 -8.31 -31.12
CA VAL A 434 0.02 -7.63 -30.68
C VAL A 434 -0.14 -7.08 -29.27
N ARG A 435 -1.26 -6.41 -29.00
CA ARG A 435 -1.59 -5.90 -27.66
C ARG A 435 -1.63 -7.00 -26.62
N THR A 436 -2.29 -8.12 -26.91
CA THR A 436 -2.38 -9.24 -25.96
C THR A 436 -1.00 -9.80 -25.66
N ALA A 437 -0.17 -10.03 -26.68
CA ALA A 437 1.20 -10.49 -26.49
C ALA A 437 2.04 -9.50 -25.69
N TRP A 438 1.86 -8.19 -25.92
CA TRP A 438 2.56 -7.14 -25.18
C TRP A 438 2.16 -7.13 -23.69
N LEU A 439 0.87 -7.18 -23.37
CA LEU A 439 0.37 -7.22 -21.98
C LEU A 439 0.90 -8.43 -21.21
N LEU A 440 0.93 -9.61 -21.85
CA LEU A 440 1.50 -10.83 -21.25
C LEU A 440 3.01 -10.70 -21.03
N LYS A 441 3.75 -10.24 -22.05
CA LYS A 441 5.20 -10.07 -21.99
C LYS A 441 5.63 -9.06 -20.92
N LYS A 442 4.83 -8.02 -20.69
CA LYS A 442 5.06 -7.00 -19.66
C LYS A 442 4.55 -7.43 -18.28
N GLY A 443 3.85 -8.56 -18.18
CA GLY A 443 3.31 -9.10 -16.93
C GLY A 443 1.99 -8.44 -16.48
N TYR A 444 1.40 -7.54 -17.25
CA TYR A 444 0.12 -6.91 -16.88
C TYR A 444 -1.07 -7.86 -16.89
N ALA A 445 -0.93 -9.01 -17.55
CA ALA A 445 -1.87 -10.11 -17.48
C ALA A 445 -1.13 -11.43 -17.43
N GLY A 446 -1.63 -12.39 -16.65
CA GLY A 446 -1.07 -13.75 -16.60
C GLY A 446 -1.57 -14.66 -17.71
N THR A 447 -2.74 -14.37 -18.30
CA THR A 447 -3.36 -15.19 -19.35
C THR A 447 -4.05 -14.33 -20.40
N LYS A 448 -4.34 -14.90 -21.58
CA LYS A 448 -5.11 -14.20 -22.63
C LYS A 448 -6.49 -13.75 -22.14
N SER A 449 -7.14 -14.57 -21.30
CA SER A 449 -8.43 -14.25 -20.68
C SER A 449 -8.32 -13.07 -19.71
N ALA A 450 -7.26 -13.05 -18.90
CA ALA A 450 -6.97 -11.94 -17.99
C ALA A 450 -6.71 -10.64 -18.77
N ALA A 451 -5.96 -10.70 -19.88
CA ALA A 451 -5.76 -9.55 -20.76
C ALA A 451 -7.08 -9.06 -21.37
N GLY A 452 -7.97 -9.97 -21.78
CA GLY A 452 -9.31 -9.61 -22.27
C GLY A 452 -10.17 -8.94 -21.19
N THR A 453 -10.06 -9.39 -19.94
CA THR A 453 -10.78 -8.82 -18.79
C THR A 453 -10.31 -7.39 -18.51
N LEU A 454 -8.99 -7.19 -18.40
CA LEU A 454 -8.35 -5.88 -18.25
C LEU A 454 -8.81 -4.90 -19.34
N MET A 455 -8.75 -5.31 -20.61
CA MET A 455 -9.18 -4.47 -21.71
C MET A 455 -10.67 -4.12 -21.66
N THR A 456 -11.51 -5.04 -21.18
CA THR A 456 -12.96 -4.82 -21.07
C THR A 456 -13.27 -3.80 -19.98
N VAL A 457 -12.68 -3.97 -18.79
CA VAL A 457 -12.88 -3.07 -17.65
C VAL A 457 -12.32 -1.68 -17.95
N GLY A 458 -11.08 -1.60 -18.46
CA GLY A 458 -10.44 -0.34 -18.80
C GLY A 458 -11.20 0.47 -19.85
N ARG A 459 -11.82 -0.18 -20.85
CA ARG A 459 -12.67 0.50 -21.83
C ARG A 459 -13.92 1.09 -21.18
N GLN A 460 -14.60 0.31 -20.34
CA GLN A 460 -15.82 0.76 -19.68
C GLN A 460 -15.55 1.94 -18.76
N VAL A 461 -14.54 1.82 -17.90
CA VAL A 461 -14.14 2.87 -16.97
C VAL A 461 -13.64 4.09 -17.73
N GLY A 462 -12.77 3.88 -18.72
CA GLY A 462 -12.19 4.96 -19.52
C GLY A 462 -13.24 5.76 -20.28
N ARG A 463 -14.22 5.11 -20.90
CA ARG A 463 -15.31 5.81 -21.60
C ARG A 463 -16.25 6.53 -20.64
N HIS A 464 -16.65 5.86 -19.55
CA HIS A 464 -17.53 6.45 -18.54
C HIS A 464 -16.98 7.78 -18.01
N PHE A 465 -15.68 7.84 -17.75
CA PHE A 465 -15.00 9.04 -17.24
C PHE A 465 -14.44 9.96 -18.34
N GLY A 466 -14.70 9.68 -19.62
CA GLY A 466 -14.23 10.51 -20.74
C GLY A 466 -12.71 10.50 -20.94
N LEU A 467 -12.00 9.51 -20.38
CA LEU A 467 -10.58 9.25 -20.67
C LEU A 467 -10.43 8.58 -22.05
N LEU A 468 -11.41 7.80 -22.48
CA LEU A 468 -11.44 7.17 -23.78
C LEU A 468 -12.68 7.62 -24.56
N ASP A 469 -12.54 7.77 -25.86
CA ASP A 469 -13.68 8.03 -26.74
C ASP A 469 -14.49 6.75 -27.05
N LYS A 470 -15.55 6.89 -27.85
CA LYS A 470 -16.41 5.77 -28.28
C LYS A 470 -15.65 4.65 -29.01
N ASP A 471 -14.53 4.97 -29.65
CA ASP A 471 -13.68 4.04 -30.39
C ASP A 471 -12.54 3.48 -29.50
N ASN A 472 -12.54 3.84 -28.22
CA ASN A 472 -11.55 3.50 -27.20
C ASN A 472 -10.17 4.12 -27.43
N ARG A 473 -10.11 5.28 -28.08
CA ARG A 473 -8.88 6.06 -28.24
C ARG A 473 -8.72 7.06 -27.09
N PRO A 474 -7.47 7.38 -26.69
CA PRO A 474 -7.17 8.42 -25.72
C PRO A 474 -7.80 9.77 -26.09
N THR A 475 -8.46 10.41 -25.12
CA THR A 475 -8.93 11.80 -25.25
C THR A 475 -7.86 12.81 -24.79
N ALA A 476 -8.11 14.11 -25.00
CA ALA A 476 -7.28 15.15 -24.40
C ALA A 476 -7.23 15.03 -22.86
N PHE A 477 -8.35 14.69 -22.24
CA PHE A 477 -8.42 14.50 -20.78
C PHE A 477 -7.59 13.30 -20.31
N TYR A 478 -7.49 12.23 -21.09
CA TYR A 478 -6.59 11.12 -20.77
C TYR A 478 -5.12 11.57 -20.70
N HIS A 479 -4.68 12.39 -21.65
CA HIS A 479 -3.31 12.89 -21.64
C HIS A 479 -3.06 13.88 -20.51
N GLU A 480 -4.05 14.70 -20.17
CA GLU A 480 -4.00 15.56 -18.99
C GLU A 480 -3.91 14.74 -17.69
N TYR A 481 -4.76 13.72 -17.55
CA TYR A 481 -4.91 12.98 -16.30
C TYR A 481 -3.80 11.97 -16.07
N PHE A 482 -3.40 11.21 -17.08
CA PHE A 482 -2.33 10.21 -16.93
C PHE A 482 -0.94 10.76 -17.27
N GLY A 483 -0.85 11.79 -18.12
CA GLY A 483 0.40 12.35 -18.59
C GLY A 483 1.38 11.26 -19.08
N ASP A 484 2.54 11.24 -18.44
CA ASP A 484 3.65 10.35 -18.78
C ASP A 484 3.73 9.11 -17.91
N CYS A 485 2.71 8.85 -17.09
CA CYS A 485 2.67 7.68 -16.24
C CYS A 485 2.85 6.40 -17.06
N MET A 486 3.69 5.52 -16.54
CA MET A 486 4.10 4.24 -17.11
C MET A 486 4.78 4.36 -18.48
N ARG A 487 5.47 5.48 -18.78
CA ARG A 487 6.24 5.65 -20.04
C ARG A 487 7.39 4.64 -20.20
N GLU A 488 8.02 4.25 -19.09
CA GLU A 488 9.21 3.39 -19.08
C GLU A 488 8.90 1.89 -18.95
N LEU A 489 7.61 1.53 -18.83
CA LEU A 489 7.18 0.14 -18.79
C LEU A 489 6.83 -0.37 -20.19
#